data_AF-A0A8E2J2N0-F1
#
_entry.id   AF-A0A8E2J2N0-F1
#
_cell.length_a   1.000
_cell.length_b   1.000
_cell.length_c   1.000
_cell.angle_alpha   90.00
_cell.angle_beta   90.00
_cell.angle_gamma   90.00
#
_symmetry.space_group_name_H-M   'P 1'
#
loop_
_entity.id
_entity.type
_entity.pdbx_description
1 polymer ?
#
loop_
_entity_poly.entity_id
_entity_poly.type
_entity_poly.pdbx_seq_one_letter_code
_entity_poly.pdbx_strand_id
1 'polypeptide(L)'
;CLWGSGCLHVLDDLSYSGITRHLESYHSADMQSRGKCRWDSCRNFEPMQSASFGKHISCVHLKYDTWHCPFCGHECSRWDALQRHVDATCP
;
A
#
# COMPACT_ATOMS: atom_id res chain seq x y z
N CYS A 1 -3.77 -2.44 13.04
CA CYS A 1 -4.15 -2.02 11.66
C CYS A 1 -4.86 -0.66 11.73
N LEU A 2 -4.64 0.28 10.81
CA LEU A 2 -5.28 1.62 10.86
C LEU A 2 -6.43 1.79 9.84
N TRP A 3 -7.04 0.69 9.40
CA TRP A 3 -8.20 0.76 8.51
C TRP A 3 -9.45 1.27 9.27
N GLY A 4 -10.16 2.23 8.68
CA GLY A 4 -11.37 2.81 9.25
C GLY A 4 -11.07 3.65 10.50
N SER A 5 -11.71 3.31 11.61
CA SER A 5 -11.50 3.95 12.93
C SER A 5 -10.40 3.30 13.77
N GLY A 6 -9.55 2.47 13.16
CA GLY A 6 -8.52 1.70 13.85
C GLY A 6 -8.99 0.30 14.21
N CYS A 7 -8.29 -0.70 13.70
CA CYS A 7 -8.54 -2.12 13.92
C CYS A 7 -7.60 -2.67 15.01
N LEU A 8 -8.17 -3.44 15.94
CA LEU A 8 -7.47 -4.00 17.11
C LEU A 8 -6.56 -5.20 16.78
N HIS A 9 -6.61 -5.72 15.56
CA HIS A 9 -5.74 -6.81 15.13
C HIS A 9 -4.37 -6.29 14.69
N VAL A 10 -3.33 -6.98 15.19
CA VAL A 10 -1.94 -6.74 14.84
C VAL A 10 -1.71 -7.19 13.40
N LEU A 11 -0.86 -6.44 12.68
CA LEU A 11 -0.38 -6.84 11.36
C LEU A 11 0.94 -7.56 11.57
N ASP A 12 0.93 -8.87 11.40
CA ASP A 12 2.09 -9.76 11.52
C ASP A 12 2.87 -9.88 10.21
N ASP A 13 2.18 -9.72 9.08
CA ASP A 13 2.72 -9.72 7.74
C ASP A 13 2.38 -8.38 7.05
N LEU A 14 3.40 -7.54 6.87
CA LEU A 14 3.28 -6.22 6.26
C LEU A 14 3.37 -6.25 4.73
N SER A 15 3.61 -7.42 4.13
CA SER A 15 3.61 -7.58 2.68
C SER A 15 2.22 -7.33 2.10
N TYR A 16 2.15 -7.02 0.81
CA TYR A 16 0.88 -6.78 0.14
C TYR A 16 -0.06 -7.98 0.28
N SER A 17 0.47 -9.21 0.23
CA SER A 17 -0.30 -10.44 0.40
C SER A 17 -0.83 -10.57 1.83
N GLY A 18 0.00 -10.26 2.83
CA GLY A 18 -0.39 -10.23 4.24
C GLY A 18 -1.50 -9.23 4.51
N ILE A 19 -1.34 -8.00 4.00
CA ILE A 19 -2.36 -6.96 4.15
C ILE A 19 -3.65 -7.32 3.40
N THR A 20 -3.59 -7.88 2.19
CA THR A 20 -4.78 -8.35 1.47
C THR A 20 -5.54 -9.40 2.29
N ARG A 21 -4.84 -10.42 2.80
CA ARG A 21 -5.42 -11.45 3.66
C ARG A 21 -6.05 -10.87 4.93
N HIS A 22 -5.38 -9.89 5.56
CA HIS A 22 -5.92 -9.17 6.72
C HIS A 22 -7.24 -8.45 6.37
N LEU A 23 -7.26 -7.70 5.27
CA LEU A 23 -8.45 -6.97 4.83
C LEU A 23 -9.62 -7.92 4.53
N GLU A 24 -9.37 -9.04 3.86
CA GLU A 24 -10.38 -10.05 3.56
C GLU A 24 -10.93 -10.71 4.84
N SER A 25 -10.06 -10.97 5.82
CA SER A 25 -10.44 -11.66 7.06
C SER A 25 -11.23 -10.76 8.02
N TYR A 26 -10.83 -9.49 8.15
CA TYR A 26 -11.35 -8.60 9.19
C TYR A 26 -12.18 -7.42 8.66
N HIS A 27 -12.13 -7.15 7.35
CA HIS A 27 -12.74 -5.96 6.74
C HIS A 27 -13.52 -6.27 5.45
N SER A 28 -13.79 -7.55 5.13
CA SER A 28 -14.52 -7.94 3.91
C SER A 28 -15.93 -7.35 3.84
N ALA A 29 -16.63 -7.23 4.97
CA ALA A 29 -17.96 -6.62 5.02
C ALA A 29 -17.96 -5.12 4.63
N ASP A 30 -16.84 -4.42 4.84
CA ASP A 30 -16.64 -3.01 4.50
C ASP A 30 -16.06 -2.81 3.09
N MET A 31 -15.60 -3.89 2.43
CA MET A 31 -14.87 -3.85 1.17
C MET A 31 -15.83 -3.88 -0.02
N GLN A 32 -15.96 -2.74 -0.69
CA GLN A 32 -16.61 -2.66 -2.00
C GLN A 32 -15.65 -3.15 -3.09
N SER A 33 -16.18 -3.69 -4.20
CA SER A 33 -15.37 -4.11 -5.35
C SER A 33 -14.45 -3.01 -5.87
N ARG A 34 -14.92 -1.77 -5.79
CA ARG A 34 -14.16 -0.55 -6.02
C ARG A 34 -14.47 0.48 -4.94
N GLY A 35 -13.44 1.06 -4.33
CA GLY A 35 -13.62 2.01 -3.23
C GLY A 35 -12.38 2.84 -2.94
N LYS A 36 -12.47 3.73 -1.95
CA LYS A 36 -11.33 4.54 -1.48
C LYS A 36 -10.59 3.82 -0.37
N CYS A 37 -9.29 4.09 -0.25
CA CYS A 37 -8.52 3.61 0.88
C CYS A 37 -9.03 4.29 2.16
N ARG A 38 -9.38 3.49 3.18
CA ARG A 38 -9.86 3.98 4.49
C ARG A 38 -8.76 3.92 5.55
N TRP A 39 -7.51 3.75 5.14
CA TRP A 39 -6.40 3.81 6.10
C TRP A 39 -6.31 5.22 6.69
N ASP A 40 -5.97 5.30 7.97
CA ASP A 40 -5.85 6.58 8.65
C ASP A 40 -4.92 7.55 7.89
N SER A 41 -5.37 8.80 7.77
CA SER A 41 -4.67 9.89 7.08
C SER A 41 -4.36 9.61 5.59
N CYS A 42 -5.07 8.69 4.92
CA CYS A 42 -4.89 8.46 3.49
C CYS A 42 -5.35 9.66 2.65
N ARG A 43 -4.44 10.20 1.85
CA ARG A 43 -4.68 11.33 0.93
C ARG A 43 -5.11 10.90 -0.47
N ASN A 44 -5.21 9.59 -0.73
CA ASN A 44 -5.66 9.10 -2.02
C ASN A 44 -7.19 9.08 -2.07
N PHE A 45 -7.76 10.08 -2.73
CA PHE A 45 -9.20 10.22 -2.87
C PHE A 45 -9.78 9.43 -4.05
N GLU A 46 -8.93 8.85 -4.90
CA GLU A 46 -9.34 8.13 -6.09
C GLU A 46 -9.80 6.70 -5.77
N PRO A 47 -10.96 6.25 -6.28
CA PRO A 47 -11.42 4.88 -6.09
C PRO A 47 -10.55 3.87 -6.84
N MET A 48 -10.06 2.86 -6.11
CA MET A 48 -9.29 1.74 -6.64
C MET A 48 -10.03 0.42 -6.45
N GLN A 49 -9.62 -0.59 -7.20
CA GLN A 49 -10.15 -1.95 -7.03
C GLN A 49 -9.77 -2.49 -5.65
N SER A 50 -10.66 -3.28 -5.04
CA SER A 50 -10.40 -3.85 -3.71
C SER A 50 -9.10 -4.65 -3.64
N ALA A 51 -8.81 -5.42 -4.69
CA ALA A 51 -7.57 -6.17 -4.84
C ALA A 51 -6.29 -5.30 -4.79
N SER A 52 -6.40 -4.00 -5.04
CA SER A 52 -5.27 -3.06 -5.00
C SER A 52 -5.00 -2.49 -3.61
N PHE A 53 -5.91 -2.63 -2.64
CA PHE A 53 -5.74 -2.02 -1.33
C PHE A 53 -4.54 -2.58 -0.57
N GLY A 54 -4.32 -3.89 -0.58
CA GLY A 54 -3.17 -4.50 0.11
C GLY A 54 -1.84 -3.93 -0.38
N LYS A 55 -1.67 -3.84 -1.71
CA LYS A 55 -0.48 -3.23 -2.31
C LYS A 55 -0.36 -1.74 -2.00
N HIS A 56 -1.45 -1.00 -2.13
CA HIS A 56 -1.46 0.43 -1.82
C HIS A 56 -1.03 0.69 -0.37
N ILE A 57 -1.60 -0.04 0.60
CA ILE A 57 -1.30 0.13 2.02
C ILE A 57 0.15 -0.24 2.32
N SER A 58 0.62 -1.39 1.83
CA SER A 58 2.00 -1.82 2.05
C SER A 58 3.01 -0.80 1.50
N CYS A 59 2.83 -0.33 0.27
CA CYS A 59 3.77 0.60 -0.35
C CYS A 59 3.66 2.05 0.17
N VAL A 60 2.45 2.53 0.51
CA VAL A 60 2.22 3.96 0.82
C VAL A 60 2.24 4.22 2.32
N HIS A 61 1.57 3.37 3.11
CA HIS A 61 1.39 3.59 4.53
C HIS A 61 2.42 2.87 5.39
N LEU A 62 2.78 1.64 5.00
CA LEU A 62 3.73 0.82 5.76
C LEU A 62 5.16 0.93 5.24
N LYS A 63 5.34 1.41 4.00
CA LYS A 63 6.64 1.51 3.31
C LYS A 63 7.40 0.17 3.27
N TYR A 64 6.66 -0.94 3.23
CA TYR A 64 7.22 -2.29 3.32
C TYR A 64 7.58 -2.84 1.93
N ASP A 65 6.62 -2.87 1.00
CA ASP A 65 6.87 -3.26 -0.40
C ASP A 65 7.30 -2.09 -1.30
N THR A 66 8.18 -1.22 -0.80
CA THR A 66 8.78 -0.14 -1.61
C THR A 66 10.13 -0.55 -2.18
N TRP A 67 10.46 0.05 -3.32
CA TRP A 67 11.76 -0.08 -3.97
C TRP A 67 12.57 1.17 -3.71
N HIS A 68 13.80 1.01 -3.20
CA HIS A 68 14.70 2.13 -2.94
C HIS A 68 15.75 2.21 -4.04
N CYS A 69 15.96 3.42 -4.55
CA CYS A 69 17.09 3.69 -5.43
C CYS A 69 18.40 3.51 -4.66
N PRO A 70 19.33 2.64 -5.13
CA PRO A 70 20.59 2.42 -4.42
C PRO A 70 21.53 3.63 -4.48
N PHE A 71 21.26 4.59 -5.37
CA PHE A 71 22.12 5.76 -5.58
C PHE A 71 21.68 6.99 -4.78
N CYS A 72 20.37 7.27 -4.72
CA CYS A 72 19.84 8.47 -4.07
C CYS A 72 18.82 8.19 -2.95
N GLY A 73 18.49 6.92 -2.70
CA GLY A 73 17.52 6.52 -1.68
C GLY A 73 16.05 6.81 -2.02
N HIS A 74 15.75 7.30 -3.22
CA HIS A 74 14.37 7.61 -3.63
C HIS A 74 13.47 6.37 -3.60
N GLU A 75 12.27 6.51 -3.03
CA GLU A 75 11.30 5.42 -2.87
C GLU A 75 10.32 5.35 -4.04
N CYS A 76 10.16 4.17 -4.61
CA CYS A 76 9.21 3.87 -5.67
C CYS A 76 8.27 2.73 -5.24
N SER A 77 6.98 2.84 -5.54
CA SER A 77 6.00 1.78 -5.26
C SER A 77 6.04 0.61 -6.26
N ARG A 78 6.86 0.73 -7.32
CA ARG A 78 6.98 -0.26 -8.39
C ARG A 78 8.41 -0.30 -8.94
N TRP A 79 8.85 -1.49 -9.34
CA TRP A 79 10.15 -1.71 -9.96
C TRP A 79 10.35 -0.92 -11.26
N ASP A 80 9.37 -0.90 -12.15
CA ASP A 80 9.46 -0.16 -13.42
C ASP A 80 9.55 1.36 -13.23
N ALA A 81 8.91 1.88 -12.17
CA ALA A 81 9.06 3.26 -11.78
C ALA A 81 10.48 3.55 -11.27
N LEU A 82 11.06 2.62 -10.50
CA LEU A 82 12.45 2.73 -10.03
C LEU A 82 13.43 2.71 -11.20
N GLN A 83 13.29 1.77 -12.14
CA GLN A 83 14.17 1.65 -13.29
C GLN A 83 14.17 2.94 -14.12
N ARG A 84 12.98 3.46 -14.44
CA ARG A 84 12.86 4.74 -15.14
C ARG A 84 13.42 5.91 -14.34
N HIS A 85 13.31 5.89 -13.00
CA HIS A 85 13.94 6.89 -12.15
C HIS A 85 15.46 6.87 -12.28
N VAL A 86 16.07 5.68 -12.15
CA VAL A 86 17.51 5.45 -12.28
C VAL A 86 18.01 5.92 -13.65
N ASP A 87 17.32 5.55 -14.72
CA ASP A 87 17.76 5.83 -16.08
C ASP A 87 17.66 7.31 -16.48
N ALA A 88 16.67 8.04 -15.96
CA ALA A 88 16.31 9.36 -16.49
C ALA A 88 16.39 10.53 -15.50
N THR A 89 16.33 10.27 -14.19
CA THR A 89 16.10 11.34 -13.19
C THR A 89 16.94 11.19 -11.91
N CYS A 90 17.74 10.13 -11.79
CA CYS A 90 18.57 9.94 -10.63
C CYS A 90 19.71 10.98 -10.62
N PRO A 91 19.91 11.70 -9.50
CA PRO A 91 21.02 12.65 -9.35
C PRO A 91 22.40 11.98 -9.43
#